data_AF-A0A7U7PWX4-F1
#
_entry.id   AF-A0A7U7PWX4-F1
#
_cell.length_a   1.000
_cell.length_b   1.000
_cell.length_c   1.000
_cell.angle_alpha   90.00
_cell.angle_beta   90.00
_cell.angle_gamma   90.00
#
_symmetry.space_group_name_H-M   'P 1'
#
loop_
_entity.id
_entity.type
_entity.pdbx_description
1 polymer ?
#
loop_
_entity_poly.entity_id
_entity_poly.type
_entity_poly.pdbx_seq_one_letter_code
_entity_poly.pdbx_strand_id
1 'polypeptide(L)'
;MIELKNSTNETVGVEDGYHQLETYKMRIPQLFTFNEVVVTSDGINTKVGSLTANYDRFMTWRSKDGETESSSSLASLDVLIHGMLNPETLLDLIRYFVLFQDNGKGHISKILAAYHQYYAVNKAVDRALLASSGRGDGKGGVIWHTQGSGKSLTMVFFSGKLIQMLNNPTLVVITDRNDLDNQLYSTFVKSKGRSGKGLLRQTPKQAETRKELKSLLSVESDGIVFTTMQNLNLNKMKRPWRP
;
A
#
# COMPACT_ATOMS: atom_id res chain seq x y z
N MET A 1 4.27 -2.87 -19.35
CA MET A 1 5.51 -3.04 -20.17
C MET A 1 6.42 -4.03 -19.47
N ILE A 2 6.94 -5.02 -20.18
CA ILE A 2 7.95 -5.96 -19.68
C ILE A 2 9.15 -5.88 -20.63
N GLU A 3 10.32 -5.55 -20.10
CA GLU A 3 11.58 -5.52 -20.83
C GLU A 3 12.40 -6.78 -20.49
N LEU A 4 12.78 -7.55 -21.51
CA LEU A 4 13.52 -8.80 -21.35
C LEU A 4 14.93 -8.66 -21.93
N LYS A 5 15.93 -9.04 -21.16
CA LYS A 5 17.34 -9.12 -21.56
C LYS A 5 17.75 -10.55 -21.80
N ASN A 6 18.83 -10.72 -22.55
CA ASN A 6 19.36 -12.04 -22.86
C ASN A 6 20.00 -12.67 -21.61
N SER A 7 19.43 -13.79 -21.16
CA SER A 7 19.90 -14.54 -19.99
C SER A 7 21.28 -15.19 -20.15
N THR A 8 21.79 -15.31 -21.38
CA THR A 8 23.12 -15.89 -21.65
C THR A 8 24.24 -14.86 -21.66
N ASN A 9 23.92 -13.58 -21.51
CA ASN A 9 24.91 -12.51 -21.54
C ASN A 9 25.15 -11.95 -20.12
N GLU A 10 26.23 -12.39 -19.48
CA GLU A 10 26.58 -11.99 -18.11
C GLU A 10 26.88 -10.49 -17.95
N THR A 11 27.10 -9.78 -19.06
CA THR A 11 27.36 -8.32 -19.06
C THR A 11 26.09 -7.48 -19.11
N VAL A 12 24.92 -8.10 -19.28
CA VAL A 12 23.63 -7.41 -19.39
C VAL A 12 22.65 -7.95 -18.35
N GLY A 13 22.17 -7.08 -17.48
CA GLY A 13 21.27 -7.46 -16.39
C GLY A 13 19.97 -6.65 -16.34
N VAL A 14 19.25 -6.84 -15.24
CA VAL A 14 18.01 -6.11 -14.94
C VAL A 14 18.16 -4.59 -14.91
N GLU A 15 19.34 -4.05 -14.58
CA GLU A 15 19.60 -2.60 -14.58
C GLU A 15 19.67 -2.03 -16.01
N ASP A 16 20.27 -2.75 -16.96
CA ASP A 16 20.24 -2.37 -18.37
C ASP A 16 18.81 -2.35 -18.92
N GLY A 17 17.96 -3.27 -18.45
CA GLY A 17 16.54 -3.27 -18.81
C GLY A 17 15.80 -2.09 -18.20
N TYR A 18 16.14 -1.68 -16.97
CA TYR A 18 15.64 -0.44 -16.39
C TYR A 18 16.05 0.80 -17.21
N HIS A 19 17.31 0.94 -17.60
CA HIS A 19 17.76 2.07 -18.42
C HIS A 19 17.11 2.09 -19.82
N GLN A 20 16.83 0.92 -20.39
CA GLN A 20 16.06 0.82 -21.63
C GLN A 20 14.61 1.27 -21.45
N LEU A 21 13.96 0.89 -20.34
CA LEU A 21 12.64 1.39 -19.98
C LEU A 21 12.66 2.92 -19.82
N GLU A 22 13.66 3.51 -19.16
CA GLU A 22 13.81 4.98 -19.05
C GLU A 22 13.94 5.64 -20.43
N THR A 23 14.70 5.03 -21.33
CA THR A 23 14.83 5.50 -22.72
C THR A 23 13.48 5.48 -23.45
N TYR A 24 12.69 4.42 -23.27
CA TYR A 24 11.35 4.33 -23.84
C TYR A 24 10.39 5.36 -23.25
N LYS A 25 10.45 5.61 -21.93
CA LYS A 25 9.64 6.66 -21.29
C LYS A 25 9.94 8.04 -21.87
N MET A 26 11.22 8.33 -22.15
CA MET A 26 11.63 9.60 -22.77
C MET A 26 11.22 9.71 -24.23
N ARG A 27 11.38 8.63 -25.01
CA ARG A 27 11.17 8.65 -26.47
C ARG A 27 9.71 8.47 -26.87
N ILE A 28 8.94 7.65 -26.15
CA ILE A 28 7.57 7.25 -26.51
C ILE A 28 6.69 7.27 -25.23
N PRO A 29 6.49 8.45 -24.61
CA PRO A 29 5.76 8.56 -23.33
C PRO A 29 4.32 8.04 -23.40
N GLN A 30 3.68 8.09 -24.58
CA GLN A 30 2.31 7.61 -24.78
C GLN A 30 2.14 6.10 -24.50
N LEU A 31 3.21 5.32 -24.65
CA LEU A 31 3.20 3.87 -24.35
C LEU A 31 3.02 3.59 -22.84
N PHE A 32 3.28 4.59 -21.99
CA PHE A 32 3.29 4.43 -20.54
C PHE A 32 2.09 5.07 -19.83
N THR A 33 1.22 5.78 -20.55
CA THR A 33 0.11 6.54 -19.96
C THR A 33 -0.78 5.69 -19.04
N PHE A 34 -1.07 4.45 -19.42
CA PHE A 34 -1.92 3.53 -18.66
C PHE A 34 -1.14 2.44 -17.93
N ASN A 35 0.19 2.50 -17.93
CA ASN A 35 1.00 1.45 -17.32
C ASN A 35 0.94 1.57 -15.80
N GLU A 36 0.41 0.54 -15.15
CA GLU A 36 0.42 0.44 -13.69
C GLU A 36 1.77 0.01 -13.15
N VAL A 37 2.39 -0.95 -13.83
CA VAL A 37 3.68 -1.51 -13.47
C VAL A 37 4.59 -1.66 -14.69
N VAL A 38 5.89 -1.60 -14.45
CA VAL A 38 6.93 -1.88 -15.44
C VAL A 38 7.88 -2.93 -14.89
N VAL A 39 8.25 -3.89 -15.72
CA VAL A 39 9.08 -5.04 -15.33
C VAL A 39 10.35 -5.06 -16.16
N THR A 40 11.47 -5.37 -15.53
CA THR A 40 12.75 -5.69 -16.17
C THR A 40 13.20 -7.07 -15.72
N SER A 41 13.63 -7.91 -16.66
CA SER A 41 14.11 -9.26 -16.37
C SER A 41 15.27 -9.62 -17.29
N ASP A 42 16.26 -10.33 -16.76
CA ASP A 42 17.30 -11.02 -17.53
C ASP A 42 17.07 -12.54 -17.56
N GLY A 43 15.86 -12.99 -17.19
CA GLY A 43 15.50 -14.41 -17.07
C GLY A 43 15.90 -15.05 -15.74
N ILE A 44 16.96 -14.57 -15.09
CA ILE A 44 17.42 -15.07 -13.78
C ILE A 44 16.94 -14.12 -12.67
N ASN A 45 17.11 -12.83 -12.86
CA ASN A 45 16.66 -11.78 -11.98
C ASN A 45 15.47 -11.08 -12.61
N THR A 46 14.47 -10.79 -11.80
CA THR A 46 13.29 -10.05 -12.23
C THR A 46 12.97 -9.00 -11.18
N LYS A 47 12.76 -7.77 -11.66
CA LYS A 47 12.37 -6.66 -10.82
C LYS A 47 11.19 -5.92 -11.44
N VAL A 48 10.33 -5.42 -10.56
CA VAL A 48 9.14 -4.64 -10.92
C VAL A 48 9.14 -3.32 -10.16
N GLY A 49 8.68 -2.27 -10.83
CA GLY A 49 8.54 -0.94 -10.26
C GLY A 49 7.34 -0.20 -10.85
N SER A 50 7.05 0.95 -10.26
CA SER A 50 6.08 1.90 -10.82
C SER A 50 6.74 2.77 -11.91
N LEU A 51 5.91 3.52 -12.64
CA LEU A 51 6.39 4.40 -13.70
C LEU A 51 7.39 5.48 -13.20
N THR A 52 7.20 5.99 -11.99
CA THR A 52 8.02 7.06 -11.41
C THR A 52 9.07 6.55 -10.42
N ALA A 53 9.23 5.23 -10.29
CA ALA A 53 10.19 4.62 -9.40
C ALA A 53 11.60 4.70 -10.01
N ASN A 54 12.56 5.12 -9.21
CA ASN A 54 13.98 4.91 -9.49
C ASN A 54 14.33 3.42 -9.30
N TYR A 55 15.47 3.00 -9.84
CA TYR A 55 15.91 1.60 -9.81
C TYR A 55 16.05 1.00 -8.39
N ASP A 56 16.40 1.80 -7.38
CA ASP A 56 16.45 1.37 -5.97
C ASP A 56 15.08 0.92 -5.42
N ARG A 57 14.00 1.37 -6.07
CA ARG A 57 12.61 1.02 -5.74
C ARG A 57 12.05 -0.11 -6.60
N PHE A 58 12.85 -0.64 -7.53
CA PHE A 58 12.50 -1.85 -8.28
C PHE A 58 12.76 -3.09 -7.42
N MET A 59 11.69 -3.81 -7.12
CA MET A 59 11.69 -4.93 -6.17
C MET A 59 11.45 -6.26 -6.86
N THR A 60 11.93 -7.33 -6.25
CA THR A 60 11.63 -8.70 -6.69
C THR A 60 10.36 -9.18 -6.02
N TRP A 61 9.45 -9.76 -6.81
CA TRP A 61 8.30 -10.50 -6.27
C TRP A 61 8.77 -11.89 -5.84
N ARG A 62 8.58 -12.26 -4.57
CA ARG A 62 9.27 -13.41 -3.96
C ARG A 62 8.40 -14.64 -3.70
N SER A 63 7.09 -14.53 -3.85
CA SER A 63 6.18 -15.63 -3.53
C SER A 63 4.97 -15.62 -4.44
N LYS A 64 4.53 -16.81 -4.85
CA LYS A 64 3.34 -16.99 -5.69
C LYS A 64 2.03 -16.93 -4.89
N ASP A 65 2.10 -17.27 -3.60
CA ASP A 65 0.95 -17.46 -2.71
C ASP A 65 1.01 -16.59 -1.44
N GLY A 66 2.17 -15.99 -1.13
CA GLY A 66 2.41 -15.22 0.08
C GLY A 66 2.79 -16.06 1.30
N GLU A 67 2.92 -17.38 1.13
CA GLU A 67 3.25 -18.33 2.20
C GLU A 67 4.65 -18.91 2.00
N THR A 68 4.99 -19.27 0.78
CA THR A 68 6.28 -19.87 0.44
C THR A 68 7.11 -18.90 -0.38
N GLU A 69 8.25 -18.45 0.17
CA GLU A 69 9.24 -17.72 -0.62
C GLU A 69 9.98 -18.70 -1.55
N SER A 70 10.12 -18.32 -2.82
CA SER A 70 10.90 -19.11 -3.77
C SER A 70 12.38 -19.06 -3.41
N SER A 71 13.01 -20.22 -3.22
CA SER A 71 14.41 -20.34 -2.85
C SER A 71 15.40 -20.22 -4.02
N SER A 72 14.92 -20.27 -5.28
CA SER A 72 15.78 -20.26 -6.48
C SER A 72 15.67 -18.95 -7.28
N SER A 73 16.82 -18.39 -7.66
CA SER A 73 16.90 -17.26 -8.59
C SER A 73 16.34 -17.61 -9.96
N LEU A 74 16.59 -18.83 -10.46
CA LEU A 74 16.07 -19.34 -11.74
C LEU A 74 14.53 -19.35 -11.84
N ALA A 75 13.81 -19.12 -10.74
CA ALA A 75 12.35 -19.01 -10.71
C ALA A 75 11.83 -17.56 -10.61
N SER A 76 12.67 -16.51 -10.62
CA SER A 76 12.18 -15.15 -10.31
C SER A 76 11.16 -14.62 -11.32
N LEU A 77 11.36 -14.89 -12.62
CA LEU A 77 10.41 -14.52 -13.67
C LEU A 77 9.13 -15.36 -13.56
N ASP A 78 9.28 -16.66 -13.31
CA ASP A 78 8.17 -17.60 -13.12
C ASP A 78 7.29 -17.23 -11.90
N VAL A 79 7.92 -16.80 -10.80
CA VAL A 79 7.25 -16.31 -9.59
C VAL A 79 6.55 -14.98 -9.85
N LEU A 80 7.14 -14.07 -10.63
CA LEU A 80 6.47 -12.84 -11.02
C LEU A 80 5.26 -13.15 -11.92
N ILE A 81 5.40 -14.02 -12.92
CA ILE A 81 4.33 -14.37 -13.86
C ILE A 81 3.16 -15.04 -13.13
N HIS A 82 3.43 -16.11 -12.38
CA HIS A 82 2.37 -16.89 -11.73
C HIS A 82 1.91 -16.29 -10.39
N GLY A 83 2.72 -15.45 -9.76
CA GLY A 83 2.42 -14.79 -8.49
C GLY A 83 1.86 -13.38 -8.64
N MET A 84 2.60 -12.46 -9.25
CA MET A 84 2.17 -11.06 -9.37
C MET A 84 1.23 -10.85 -10.55
N LEU A 85 1.51 -11.48 -11.69
CA LEU A 85 0.82 -11.22 -12.96
C LEU A 85 -0.33 -12.20 -13.23
N ASN A 86 -0.65 -13.12 -12.30
CA ASN A 86 -1.90 -13.86 -12.42
C ASN A 86 -3.09 -12.88 -12.39
N PRO A 87 -4.19 -13.17 -13.10
CA PRO A 87 -5.26 -12.19 -13.27
C PRO A 87 -5.85 -11.66 -11.97
N GLU A 88 -6.01 -12.52 -10.95
CA GLU A 88 -6.56 -12.13 -9.66
C GLU A 88 -5.65 -11.14 -8.93
N THR A 89 -4.37 -11.48 -8.80
CA THR A 89 -3.39 -10.65 -8.11
C THR A 89 -3.14 -9.35 -8.85
N LEU A 90 -3.05 -9.39 -10.18
CA LEU A 90 -2.83 -8.19 -10.98
C LEU A 90 -3.99 -7.21 -10.86
N LEU A 91 -5.24 -7.70 -10.93
CA LEU A 91 -6.42 -6.85 -10.79
C LEU A 91 -6.55 -6.27 -9.38
N ASP A 92 -6.27 -7.07 -8.34
CA ASP A 92 -6.26 -6.61 -6.96
C ASP A 92 -5.17 -5.54 -6.74
N LEU A 93 -4.00 -5.76 -7.32
CA LEU A 93 -2.84 -4.87 -7.23
C LEU A 93 -3.10 -3.52 -7.90
N ILE A 94 -3.64 -3.54 -9.12
CA ILE A 94 -4.04 -2.32 -9.85
C ILE A 94 -5.08 -1.53 -9.05
N ARG A 95 -6.03 -2.22 -8.42
CA ARG A 95 -7.16 -1.58 -7.75
C ARG A 95 -6.79 -0.99 -6.38
N TYR A 96 -5.95 -1.68 -5.61
CA TYR A 96 -5.74 -1.37 -4.19
C TYR A 96 -4.29 -1.09 -3.79
N PHE A 97 -3.31 -1.46 -4.61
CA PHE A 97 -1.89 -1.45 -4.23
C PHE A 97 -1.01 -0.53 -5.07
N VAL A 98 -1.66 0.41 -5.76
CA VAL A 98 -1.02 1.56 -6.40
C VAL A 98 -1.53 2.83 -5.76
N LEU A 99 -0.62 3.70 -5.32
CA LEU A 99 -0.97 5.01 -4.77
C LEU A 99 -0.15 6.12 -5.42
N PHE A 100 -0.70 7.32 -5.41
CA PHE A 100 -0.06 8.51 -5.97
C PHE A 100 0.17 9.51 -4.85
N GLN A 101 1.43 9.74 -4.51
CA GLN A 101 1.82 10.74 -3.53
C GLN A 101 2.10 12.08 -4.19
N ASP A 102 1.45 13.12 -3.70
CA ASP A 102 1.75 14.51 -4.05
C ASP A 102 2.45 15.19 -2.87
N ASN A 103 3.69 15.62 -3.09
CA ASN A 103 4.47 16.35 -2.09
C ASN A 103 4.23 17.87 -2.13
N GLY A 104 3.26 18.34 -2.91
CA GLY A 104 2.94 19.77 -3.08
C GLY A 104 3.95 20.52 -3.94
N LYS A 105 4.97 19.84 -4.49
CA LYS A 105 6.06 20.40 -5.30
C LYS A 105 5.89 20.13 -6.80
N GLY A 106 4.66 19.84 -7.24
CA GLY A 106 4.36 19.55 -8.65
C GLY A 106 4.72 18.13 -9.12
N HIS A 107 5.61 17.41 -8.42
CA HIS A 107 5.96 16.03 -8.74
C HIS A 107 5.04 15.02 -8.03
N ILE A 108 4.37 14.16 -8.81
CA ILE A 108 3.60 13.04 -8.30
C ILE A 108 4.46 11.78 -8.34
N SER A 109 4.60 11.11 -7.20
CA SER A 109 5.23 9.80 -7.11
C SER A 109 4.16 8.71 -7.14
N LYS A 110 4.16 7.90 -8.20
CA LYS A 110 3.43 6.63 -8.27
C LYS A 110 4.18 5.61 -7.42
N ILE A 111 3.51 5.01 -6.44
CA ILE A 111 4.07 4.03 -5.52
C ILE A 111 3.33 2.73 -5.72
N LEU A 112 4.10 1.67 -5.95
CA LEU A 112 3.64 0.30 -6.05
C LEU A 112 3.96 -0.41 -4.72
N ALA A 113 3.02 -1.18 -4.19
CA ALA A 113 3.25 -1.99 -3.00
C ALA A 113 4.32 -3.06 -3.24
N ALA A 114 5.14 -3.33 -2.23
CA ALA A 114 6.01 -4.49 -2.20
C ALA A 114 5.20 -5.78 -1.99
N TYR A 115 5.75 -6.93 -2.40
CA TYR A 115 5.09 -8.22 -2.27
C TYR A 115 4.66 -8.52 -0.82
N HIS A 116 5.52 -8.23 0.17
CA HIS A 116 5.19 -8.45 1.59
C HIS A 116 4.07 -7.52 2.07
N GLN A 117 3.96 -6.31 1.52
CA GLN A 117 2.86 -5.39 1.84
C GLN A 117 1.55 -5.89 1.24
N TYR A 118 1.57 -6.39 -0.01
CA TYR A 118 0.41 -6.97 -0.67
C TYR A 118 -0.20 -8.11 0.15
N TYR A 119 0.59 -9.14 0.46
CA TYR A 119 0.10 -10.31 1.19
C TYR A 119 -0.30 -9.97 2.64
N ALA A 120 0.47 -9.13 3.34
CA ALA A 120 0.14 -8.73 4.72
C ALA A 120 -1.18 -7.95 4.79
N VAL A 121 -1.42 -7.04 3.84
CA VAL A 121 -2.66 -6.26 3.80
C VAL A 121 -3.85 -7.15 3.49
N ASN A 122 -3.75 -8.05 2.52
CA ASN A 122 -4.85 -8.95 2.17
C ASN A 122 -5.26 -9.82 3.35
N LYS A 123 -4.28 -10.45 4.02
CA LYS A 123 -4.52 -11.22 5.25
C LYS A 123 -5.15 -10.39 6.36
N ALA A 124 -4.75 -9.14 6.52
CA ALA A 124 -5.31 -8.23 7.52
C ALA A 124 -6.73 -7.79 7.19
N VAL A 125 -7.03 -7.53 5.91
CA VAL A 125 -8.39 -7.19 5.43
C VAL A 125 -9.31 -8.37 5.67
N ASP A 126 -8.93 -9.58 5.27
CA ASP A 126 -9.74 -10.79 5.49
C ASP A 126 -10.04 -11.00 6.98
N ARG A 127 -9.04 -10.82 7.84
CA ARG A 127 -9.24 -10.89 9.30
C ARG A 127 -10.21 -9.82 9.79
N ALA A 128 -10.13 -8.59 9.29
CA ALA A 128 -11.03 -7.49 9.66
C ALA A 128 -12.47 -7.74 9.18
N LEU A 129 -12.65 -8.31 7.99
CA LEU A 129 -13.97 -8.71 7.48
C LEU A 129 -14.58 -9.81 8.36
N LEU A 130 -13.81 -10.83 8.72
CA LEU A 130 -14.26 -11.88 9.64
C LEU A 130 -14.61 -11.32 11.02
N ALA A 131 -13.76 -10.44 11.57
CA ALA A 131 -13.95 -9.81 12.88
C ALA A 131 -15.21 -8.94 12.96
N SER A 132 -15.57 -8.28 11.86
CA SER A 132 -16.74 -7.39 11.77
C SER A 132 -18.04 -8.09 11.35
N SER A 133 -17.97 -9.37 10.97
CA SER A 133 -19.15 -10.18 10.66
C SER A 133 -20.04 -10.39 11.89
N GLY A 134 -21.31 -10.77 11.69
CA GLY A 134 -22.25 -11.03 12.80
C GLY A 134 -21.84 -12.19 13.74
N ARG A 135 -20.85 -13.00 13.37
CA ARG A 135 -20.25 -14.05 14.21
C ARG A 135 -18.80 -13.74 14.60
N GLY A 136 -18.31 -12.55 14.27
CA GLY A 136 -16.96 -12.11 14.52
C GLY A 136 -16.74 -11.77 16.00
N ASP A 137 -15.47 -11.83 16.42
CA ASP A 137 -15.04 -11.51 17.78
C ASP A 137 -14.65 -10.04 17.97
N GLY A 138 -14.78 -9.21 16.93
CA GLY A 138 -14.36 -7.81 16.93
C GLY A 138 -12.85 -7.60 17.02
N LYS A 139 -12.03 -8.65 16.90
CA LYS A 139 -10.57 -8.56 17.05
C LYS A 139 -9.86 -8.63 15.71
N GLY A 140 -8.88 -7.75 15.52
CA GLY A 140 -7.99 -7.79 14.37
C GLY A 140 -6.84 -8.80 14.56
N GLY A 141 -5.65 -8.41 14.13
CA GLY A 141 -4.41 -9.16 14.30
C GLY A 141 -3.20 -8.24 14.43
N VAL A 142 -2.01 -8.83 14.46
CA VAL A 142 -0.74 -8.10 14.55
C VAL A 142 0.04 -8.32 13.26
N ILE A 143 0.52 -7.23 12.66
CA ILE A 143 1.47 -7.27 11.54
C ILE A 143 2.83 -6.81 12.07
N TRP A 144 3.83 -7.69 11.96
CA TRP A 144 5.20 -7.38 12.32
C TRP A 144 5.98 -6.90 11.09
N HIS A 145 6.61 -5.73 11.21
CA HIS A 145 7.43 -5.13 10.15
C HIS A 145 8.83 -4.85 10.69
N THR A 146 9.84 -5.04 9.84
CA THR A 146 11.19 -4.51 10.09
C THR A 146 11.23 -3.01 9.82
N GLN A 147 12.18 -2.30 10.42
CA GLN A 147 12.39 -0.88 10.16
C GLN A 147 12.72 -0.64 8.68
N GLY A 148 12.13 0.39 8.08
CA GLY A 148 12.34 0.73 6.66
C GLY A 148 11.53 -0.09 5.66
N SER A 149 10.80 -1.12 6.09
CA SER A 149 9.99 -2.00 5.20
C SER A 149 8.71 -1.36 4.63
N GLY A 150 8.44 -0.09 4.92
CA GLY A 150 7.27 0.63 4.44
C GLY A 150 5.99 0.43 5.24
N LYS A 151 6.07 0.19 6.56
CA LYS A 151 4.91 -0.02 7.45
C LYS A 151 3.80 1.04 7.27
N SER A 152 4.15 2.32 7.15
CA SER A 152 3.16 3.40 6.97
C SER A 152 2.39 3.27 5.65
N LEU A 153 3.04 2.85 4.57
CA LEU A 153 2.37 2.55 3.30
C LEU A 153 1.49 1.31 3.41
N THR A 154 1.92 0.27 4.15
CA THR A 154 1.06 -0.88 4.47
C THR A 154 -0.24 -0.43 5.12
N MET A 155 -0.17 0.52 6.07
CA MET A 155 -1.37 1.07 6.73
C MET A 155 -2.27 1.82 5.75
N VAL A 156 -1.71 2.57 4.80
CA VAL A 156 -2.49 3.26 3.75
C VAL A 156 -3.21 2.26 2.85
N PHE A 157 -2.51 1.22 2.36
CA PHE A 157 -3.11 0.18 1.53
C PHE A 157 -4.23 -0.58 2.27
N PHE A 158 -3.97 -0.96 3.53
CA PHE A 158 -4.97 -1.59 4.39
C PHE A 158 -6.21 -0.70 4.55
N SER A 159 -6.01 0.57 4.91
CA SER A 159 -7.10 1.52 5.12
C SER A 159 -7.92 1.69 3.84
N GLY A 160 -7.24 1.92 2.72
CA GLY A 160 -7.85 2.13 1.41
C GLY A 160 -8.64 0.94 0.89
N LYS A 161 -8.13 -0.28 1.07
CA LYS A 161 -8.84 -1.50 0.71
C LYS A 161 -10.03 -1.73 1.64
N LEU A 162 -9.83 -1.59 2.95
CA LEU A 162 -10.88 -1.81 3.95
C LEU A 162 -12.06 -0.83 3.80
N ILE A 163 -11.78 0.44 3.49
CA ILE A 163 -12.80 1.47 3.22
C ILE A 163 -13.77 1.04 2.14
N GLN A 164 -13.26 0.40 1.10
CA GLN A 164 -14.06 -0.06 -0.03
C GLN A 164 -14.80 -1.36 0.26
N MET A 165 -14.30 -2.20 1.16
CA MET A 165 -14.87 -3.51 1.48
C MET A 165 -15.94 -3.43 2.59
N LEU A 166 -15.82 -2.48 3.53
CA LEU A 166 -16.72 -2.32 4.68
C LEU A 166 -17.64 -1.10 4.56
N ASN A 167 -17.93 -0.66 3.33
CA ASN A 167 -18.84 0.48 3.06
C ASN A 167 -18.50 1.73 3.90
N ASN A 168 -17.25 2.17 3.84
CA ASN A 168 -16.73 3.37 4.50
C ASN A 168 -16.79 3.34 6.05
N PRO A 169 -16.08 2.41 6.71
CA PRO A 169 -15.99 2.39 8.17
C PRO A 169 -15.15 3.58 8.68
N THR A 170 -15.38 3.97 9.94
CA THR A 170 -14.48 4.90 10.63
C THR A 170 -13.18 4.20 11.01
N LEU A 171 -12.04 4.74 10.57
CA LEU A 171 -10.71 4.24 10.92
C LEU A 171 -10.06 5.19 11.93
N VAL A 172 -9.71 4.69 13.11
CA VAL A 172 -8.96 5.44 14.12
C VAL A 172 -7.53 4.92 14.18
N VAL A 173 -6.57 5.75 13.80
CA VAL A 173 -5.14 5.44 13.88
C VAL A 173 -4.59 6.04 15.16
N ILE A 174 -4.08 5.18 16.04
CA ILE A 174 -3.58 5.58 17.36
C ILE A 174 -2.08 5.36 17.43
N THR A 175 -1.35 6.37 17.90
CA THR A 175 0.10 6.29 18.14
C THR A 175 0.44 6.65 19.58
N ASP A 176 1.64 6.32 20.03
CA ASP A 176 2.12 6.62 21.39
C ASP A 176 2.70 8.05 21.52
N ARG A 177 3.17 8.65 20.43
CA ARG A 177 3.87 9.95 20.41
C ARG A 177 3.44 10.84 19.25
N ASN A 178 3.42 12.15 19.50
CA ASN A 178 2.97 13.17 18.55
C ASN A 178 3.81 13.24 17.27
N ASP A 179 5.13 13.03 17.36
CA ASP A 179 6.02 13.04 16.20
C ASP A 179 5.73 11.88 15.24
N LEU A 180 5.50 10.69 15.79
CA LEU A 180 5.10 9.52 15.01
C LEU A 180 3.70 9.70 14.40
N ASP A 181 2.76 10.27 15.16
CA ASP A 181 1.43 10.63 14.68
C ASP A 181 1.50 11.55 13.45
N ASN A 182 2.28 12.63 13.56
CA ASN A 182 2.48 13.60 12.49
C ASN A 182 3.08 12.96 11.23
N GLN A 183 4.03 12.03 11.37
CA GLN A 183 4.62 11.31 10.25
C GLN A 183 3.61 10.40 9.54
N LEU A 184 2.81 9.64 10.30
CA LEU A 184 1.79 8.77 9.73
C LEU A 184 0.66 9.58 9.08
N TYR A 185 0.17 10.62 9.75
CA TYR A 185 -0.82 11.54 9.22
C TYR A 185 -0.35 12.16 7.90
N SER A 186 0.89 12.67 7.86
CA SER A 186 1.49 13.21 6.63
C SER A 186 1.53 12.18 5.50
N THR A 187 1.86 10.91 5.80
CA THR A 187 1.87 9.83 4.81
C THR A 187 0.49 9.61 4.21
N PHE A 188 -0.56 9.60 5.03
CA PHE A 188 -1.94 9.42 4.57
C PHE A 188 -2.43 10.63 3.77
N VAL A 189 -2.15 11.85 4.22
CA VAL A 189 -2.51 13.08 3.52
C VAL A 189 -1.87 13.14 2.14
N LYS A 190 -0.58 12.81 2.02
CA LYS A 190 0.11 12.74 0.73
C LYS A 190 -0.49 11.69 -0.20
N SER A 191 -1.02 10.59 0.35
CA SER A 191 -1.55 9.45 -0.39
C SER A 191 -3.04 9.57 -0.77
N LYS A 192 -3.72 10.66 -0.38
CA LYS A 192 -5.17 10.86 -0.65
C LYS A 192 -5.52 11.06 -2.13
N GLY A 193 -4.52 11.33 -2.97
CA GLY A 193 -4.68 11.66 -4.39
C GLY A 193 -5.16 13.11 -4.65
N ARG A 194 -4.94 13.60 -5.88
CA ARG A 194 -5.48 14.89 -6.32
C ARG A 194 -7.00 14.79 -6.37
N SER A 195 -7.69 15.69 -5.67
CA SER A 195 -9.16 15.74 -5.52
C SER A 195 -9.80 14.71 -4.55
N GLY A 196 -9.03 14.03 -3.69
CA GLY A 196 -9.59 13.12 -2.67
C GLY A 196 -10.24 11.85 -3.23
N LYS A 197 -10.13 11.63 -4.54
CA LYS A 197 -10.59 10.43 -5.27
C LYS A 197 -9.52 9.34 -5.36
N GLY A 198 -8.45 9.46 -4.58
CA GLY A 198 -7.43 8.41 -4.48
C GLY A 198 -7.93 7.20 -3.70
N LEU A 199 -7.00 6.29 -3.40
CA LEU A 199 -7.28 5.02 -2.74
C LEU A 199 -8.08 5.18 -1.42
N LEU A 200 -7.79 6.22 -0.64
CA LEU A 200 -8.45 6.46 0.65
C LEU A 200 -9.89 6.97 0.51
N ARG A 201 -10.28 7.58 -0.62
CA ARG A 201 -11.61 8.19 -0.87
C ARG A 201 -12.08 9.29 0.09
N GLN A 202 -11.30 9.56 1.14
CA GLN A 202 -11.63 10.51 2.19
C GLN A 202 -10.38 11.26 2.64
N THR A 203 -10.57 12.44 3.24
CA THR A 203 -9.46 13.24 3.76
C THR A 203 -9.20 12.86 5.21
N PRO A 204 -7.99 12.39 5.55
CA PRO A 204 -7.61 12.13 6.93
C PRO A 204 -7.73 13.40 7.78
N LYS A 205 -8.12 13.23 9.04
CA LYS A 205 -8.16 14.29 10.06
C LYS A 205 -7.29 13.90 11.25
N GLN A 206 -6.76 14.88 11.95
CA GLN A 206 -5.90 14.66 13.13
C GLN A 206 -6.55 15.36 14.33
N ALA A 207 -6.64 14.66 15.46
CA ALA A 207 -7.16 15.18 16.71
C ALA A 207 -6.00 15.43 17.68
N GLU A 208 -5.72 16.70 17.97
CA GLU A 208 -4.69 17.12 18.92
C GLU A 208 -5.21 17.10 20.35
N THR A 209 -6.53 17.21 20.53
CA THR A 209 -7.18 17.16 21.85
C THR A 209 -8.27 16.11 21.93
N ARG A 210 -8.59 15.69 23.16
CA ARG A 210 -9.74 14.81 23.44
C ARG A 210 -11.08 15.40 22.99
N LYS A 211 -11.24 16.73 23.08
CA LYS A 211 -12.48 17.41 22.67
C LYS A 211 -12.67 17.30 21.15
N GLU A 212 -11.59 17.51 20.40
CA GLU A 212 -11.58 17.31 18.95
C GLU A 212 -11.84 15.86 18.57
N LEU A 213 -11.18 14.89 19.23
CA LEU A 213 -11.41 13.48 18.97
C LEU A 213 -12.90 13.11 19.12
N LYS A 214 -13.53 13.57 20.21
CA LYS A 214 -14.98 13.35 20.42
C LYS A 214 -15.83 14.00 19.33
N SER A 215 -15.47 15.20 18.88
CA SER A 215 -16.16 15.90 17.79
C SER A 215 -16.05 15.13 16.47
N LEU A 216 -14.83 14.69 16.13
CA LEU A 216 -14.56 13.93 14.91
C LEU A 216 -15.23 12.55 14.89
N LEU A 217 -15.43 11.93 16.05
CA LEU A 217 -16.12 10.64 16.19
C LEU A 217 -17.63 10.77 16.46
N SER A 218 -18.17 11.99 16.47
CA SER A 218 -19.61 12.22 16.73
C SER A 218 -20.49 12.15 15.48
N VAL A 219 -19.87 12.18 14.29
CA VAL A 219 -20.56 12.06 12.99
C VAL A 219 -20.92 10.60 12.70
N GLU A 220 -21.93 10.38 11.84
CA GLU A 220 -22.24 9.04 11.32
C GLU A 220 -21.01 8.45 10.61
N SER A 221 -20.86 7.13 10.70
CA SER A 221 -19.64 6.37 10.37
C SER A 221 -18.98 6.81 9.06
N ASP A 222 -17.95 7.64 9.20
CA ASP A 222 -17.11 8.15 8.12
C ASP A 222 -15.84 8.74 8.76
N GLY A 223 -14.69 8.64 8.11
CA GLY A 223 -13.46 9.31 8.55
C GLY A 223 -12.27 8.39 8.81
N ILE A 224 -11.09 8.88 8.44
CA ILE A 224 -9.80 8.43 8.97
C ILE A 224 -9.35 9.47 9.99
N VAL A 225 -9.23 9.08 11.25
CA VAL A 225 -8.88 9.97 12.36
C VAL A 225 -7.57 9.52 13.00
N PHE A 226 -6.59 10.41 13.04
CA PHE A 226 -5.31 10.24 13.72
C PHE A 226 -5.37 10.84 15.12
N THR A 227 -4.80 10.17 16.10
CA THR A 227 -4.68 10.68 17.46
C THR A 227 -3.62 9.92 18.26
N THR A 228 -3.26 10.44 19.42
CA THR A 228 -2.33 9.78 20.34
C THR A 228 -3.07 9.07 21.47
N MET A 229 -2.40 8.08 22.07
CA MET A 229 -2.92 7.31 23.21
C MET A 229 -3.29 8.21 24.40
N GLN A 230 -2.56 9.33 24.58
CA GLN A 230 -2.82 10.31 25.63
C GLN A 230 -4.23 10.93 25.51
N ASN A 231 -4.68 11.19 24.28
CA ASN A 231 -5.99 11.74 23.99
C ASN A 231 -7.13 10.73 24.16
N LEU A 232 -6.81 9.43 24.14
CA LEU A 232 -7.81 8.36 24.28
C LEU A 232 -8.30 8.18 25.72
N ASN A 233 -7.45 8.39 26.74
CA ASN A 233 -7.65 7.95 28.13
C ASN A 233 -9.13 7.88 28.59
N LEU A 234 -9.64 6.64 28.56
CA LEU A 234 -11.05 6.26 28.49
C LEU A 234 -11.79 6.23 29.84
N ASN A 235 -11.34 6.94 30.88
CA ASN A 235 -12.02 6.89 32.19
C ASN A 235 -13.46 7.47 32.20
N LYS A 236 -14.00 7.98 31.07
CA LYS A 236 -15.38 8.49 30.95
C LYS A 236 -16.03 8.35 29.56
N MET A 237 -15.72 7.31 28.77
CA MET A 237 -16.51 7.00 27.55
C MET A 237 -17.47 5.85 27.82
N LYS A 238 -18.42 6.06 28.74
CA LYS A 238 -19.70 5.35 28.70
C LYS A 238 -20.54 6.03 27.61
N ARG A 239 -20.61 5.45 26.41
CA ARG A 239 -21.76 5.64 25.53
C ARG A 239 -22.62 4.37 25.64
N PRO A 240 -23.95 4.48 25.77
CA PRO A 240 -24.82 3.33 25.74
C PRO A 240 -24.80 2.76 24.32
N TRP A 241 -24.22 1.58 24.16
CA TRP A 241 -24.43 0.76 22.98
C TRP A 241 -25.92 0.41 22.96
N ARG A 242 -26.65 0.84 21.93
CA ARG A 242 -28.01 0.34 21.67
C ARG A 242 -27.89 -0.73 20.57
N PRO A 243 -28.53 -1.90 20.75
CA PRO A 243 -28.48 -3.01 19.80
C PRO A 243 -29.11 -2.65 18.46
#